data_AF-A0A2C9LRK3-F1
#
_entry.id   AF-A0A2C9LRK3-F1
#
_cell.length_a   1.000
_cell.length_b   1.000
_cell.length_c   1.000
_cell.angle_alpha   90.00
_cell.angle_beta   90.00
_cell.angle_gamma   90.00
#
_symmetry.space_group_name_H-M   'P 1'
#
loop_
_entity.id
_entity.type
_entity.pdbx_description
1 polymer ?
#
loop_
_entity_poly.entity_id
_entity_poly.type
_entity_poly.pdbx_seq_one_letter_code
_entity_poly.pdbx_strand_id
1 'polypeptide(L)'
;MCDFWQMTWEQKSRAIVMLNRVIEKDTWKCSQYWPLGSDYGKEDEMYFPECDLKVTLLSEQDSLHFTLRTLELERVEVTLE
;
A
#
# COMPACT_ATOMS: atom_id res chain seq x y z
N MET A 1 5.34 -0.90 -9.14
CA MET A 1 4.66 -0.96 -7.82
C MET A 1 4.22 -2.38 -7.51
N CYS A 2 3.70 -3.11 -8.50
CA CYS A 2 3.44 -4.55 -8.41
C CYS A 2 4.63 -5.34 -7.81
N ASP A 3 5.86 -5.17 -8.33
CA ASP A 3 7.05 -5.87 -7.83
C ASP A 3 7.27 -5.76 -6.31
N PHE A 4 6.94 -4.60 -5.73
CA PHE A 4 7.09 -4.34 -4.30
C PHE A 4 6.09 -5.17 -3.47
N TRP A 5 4.83 -5.21 -3.89
CA TRP A 5 3.78 -5.99 -3.23
C TRP A 5 3.95 -7.48 -3.49
N GLN A 6 4.41 -7.86 -4.67
CA GLN A 6 4.76 -9.23 -4.99
C GLN A 6 5.91 -9.74 -4.11
N MET A 7 6.99 -8.95 -3.95
CA MET A 7 8.07 -9.28 -3.02
C MET A 7 7.54 -9.43 -1.58
N THR A 8 6.65 -8.53 -1.13
CA THR A 8 6.05 -8.60 0.21
C THR A 8 5.25 -9.89 0.41
N TRP A 9 4.45 -10.27 -0.60
CA TRP A 9 3.66 -11.50 -0.60
C TRP A 9 4.54 -12.75 -0.57
N GLU A 10 5.49 -12.87 -1.51
CA GLU A 10 6.34 -14.06 -1.68
C GLU A 10 7.23 -14.31 -0.46
N GLN A 11 7.77 -13.25 0.14
CA GLN A 11 8.62 -13.35 1.34
C GLN A 11 7.82 -13.51 2.64
N LYS A 12 6.48 -13.51 2.58
CA LYS A 12 5.59 -13.57 3.75
C LYS A 12 5.90 -12.47 4.78
N SER A 13 6.28 -11.30 4.28
CA SER A 13 6.64 -10.15 5.11
C SER A 13 5.39 -9.61 5.82
N ARG A 14 5.39 -9.64 7.15
CA ARG A 14 4.22 -9.22 7.94
C ARG A 14 4.08 -7.69 8.07
N ALA A 15 5.19 -6.96 7.97
CA ALA A 15 5.25 -5.53 8.21
C ALA A 15 6.21 -4.84 7.23
N ILE A 16 5.88 -3.59 6.90
CA ILE A 16 6.70 -2.70 6.08
C ILE A 16 7.03 -1.48 6.95
N VAL A 17 8.30 -1.10 7.02
CA VAL A 17 8.76 0.09 7.73
C VAL A 17 9.20 1.12 6.69
N MET A 18 8.45 2.22 6.59
CA MET A 18 8.80 3.35 5.72
C MET A 18 9.49 4.44 6.54
N LEU A 19 10.75 4.76 6.19
CA LEU A 19 11.58 5.71 6.96
C LEU A 19 11.64 7.11 6.33
N ASN A 20 11.15 7.28 5.11
CA ASN A 20 11.15 8.55 4.38
C ASN A 20 9.74 9.06 4.13
N ARG A 21 9.61 10.35 3.82
CA ARG A 21 8.34 10.90 3.30
C ARG A 21 8.28 10.72 1.78
N VAL A 22 7.05 10.73 1.23
CA VAL A 22 6.82 10.68 -0.23
C VAL A 22 7.45 11.89 -0.92
N ILE A 23 7.29 13.08 -0.32
CA ILE A 23 7.90 14.33 -0.77
C ILE A 23 8.86 14.81 0.33
N GLU A 24 10.10 15.07 -0.05
CA GLU A 24 11.10 15.69 0.82
C GLU A 24 11.77 16.85 0.08
N LYS A 25 11.82 18.03 0.70
CA LYS A 25 12.37 19.25 0.08
C LYS A 25 11.78 19.50 -1.32
N ASP A 26 10.45 19.43 -1.42
CA ASP A 26 9.68 19.60 -2.66
C ASP A 26 10.05 18.63 -3.80
N THR A 27 10.77 17.56 -3.49
CA THR A 27 11.15 16.52 -4.45
C THR A 27 10.44 15.21 -4.12
N TRP A 28 9.85 14.57 -5.12
CA TRP A 28 9.29 13.23 -5.00
C TRP A 28 10.43 12.21 -4.75
N LYS A 29 10.40 11.57 -3.59
CA LYS A 29 11.36 10.54 -3.18
C LYS A 29 10.82 9.13 -3.30
N CYS A 30 9.50 8.98 -3.18
CA CYS A 30 8.83 7.70 -3.27
C CYS A 30 7.56 7.84 -4.08
N SER A 31 7.15 6.77 -4.76
CA SER A 31 5.81 6.67 -5.33
C SER A 31 4.80 6.43 -4.21
N GLN A 32 3.56 6.87 -4.40
CA GLN A 32 2.45 6.51 -3.53
C GLN A 32 2.07 5.04 -3.78
N TYR A 33 2.69 4.11 -3.05
CA TYR A 33 2.55 2.66 -3.29
C TYR A 33 1.45 2.00 -2.44
N TRP A 34 0.78 2.75 -1.57
CA TRP A 34 -0.35 2.28 -0.75
C TRP A 34 -1.57 3.20 -0.95
N PRO A 35 -2.80 2.68 -0.77
CA PRO A 35 -4.01 3.51 -0.82
C PRO A 35 -3.99 4.56 0.29
N LEU A 36 -4.35 5.79 -0.06
CA LEU A 36 -4.43 6.89 0.91
C LEU A 36 -5.71 6.84 1.74
N GLY A 37 -6.78 6.29 1.17
CA GLY A 37 -8.04 6.09 1.84
C GLY A 37 -9.06 7.22 1.75
N SER A 38 -10.30 6.85 2.03
CA SER A 38 -11.49 7.68 1.86
C SER A 38 -11.54 8.89 2.77
N ASP A 39 -10.89 8.84 3.93
CA ASP A 39 -10.70 9.99 4.84
C ASP A 39 -9.98 11.17 4.17
N TYR A 40 -9.18 10.90 3.13
CA TYR A 40 -8.50 11.91 2.32
C TYR A 40 -9.18 12.13 0.94
N GLY A 41 -10.40 11.63 0.75
CA GLY A 41 -11.12 11.67 -0.53
C GLY A 41 -10.45 10.84 -1.62
N LYS A 42 -9.79 9.74 -1.25
CA LYS A 42 -9.12 8.79 -2.16
C LYS A 42 -9.73 7.39 -2.02
N GLU A 43 -9.39 6.51 -2.94
CA GLU A 43 -9.79 5.10 -2.84
C GLU A 43 -9.06 4.42 -1.67
N ASP A 44 -9.78 3.54 -0.97
CA ASP A 44 -9.23 2.66 0.07
C ASP A 44 -8.46 1.47 -0.52
N GLU A 45 -8.54 1.28 -1.84
CA GLU A 45 -7.99 0.10 -2.53
C GLU A 45 -7.04 0.49 -3.67
N MET A 46 -6.02 -0.34 -3.88
CA MET A 46 -5.17 -0.33 -5.06
C MET A 46 -5.07 -1.75 -5.63
N TYR A 47 -5.52 -1.92 -6.87
CA TYR A 47 -5.39 -3.17 -7.61
C TYR A 47 -4.18 -3.12 -8.57
N PHE A 48 -3.41 -4.20 -8.61
CA PHE A 48 -2.22 -4.39 -9.43
C PHE A 48 -2.45 -5.61 -10.35
N PRO A 49 -3.03 -5.39 -11.56
CA PRO A 49 -3.35 -6.46 -12.50
C PRO A 49 -2.13 -7.28 -12.94
N GLU A 50 -0.93 -6.72 -12.88
CA GLU A 50 0.30 -7.37 -13.35
C GLU A 50 0.75 -8.54 -12.44
N CYS A 51 0.29 -8.56 -11.19
CA CYS A 51 0.57 -9.63 -10.22
C CYS A 51 -0.68 -10.18 -9.54
N ASP A 52 -1.87 -9.80 -10.02
CA ASP A 52 -3.16 -10.18 -9.43
C ASP A 52 -3.24 -9.86 -7.93
N LEU A 53 -2.64 -8.74 -7.50
CA LEU A 53 -2.63 -8.34 -6.09
C LEU A 53 -3.50 -7.12 -5.87
N LYS A 54 -4.24 -7.11 -4.76
CA LYS A 54 -5.00 -5.96 -4.28
C LYS A 54 -4.53 -5.59 -2.88
N VAL A 55 -4.36 -4.30 -2.64
CA VAL A 55 -4.01 -3.73 -1.35
C VAL A 55 -5.15 -2.86 -0.88
N THR A 56 -5.68 -3.14 0.31
CA THR A 56 -6.78 -2.38 0.91
C THR A 56 -6.32 -1.76 2.23
N LEU A 57 -6.60 -0.47 2.43
CA LEU A 57 -6.41 0.21 3.70
C LEU A 57 -7.57 -0.16 4.64
N LEU A 58 -7.26 -0.84 5.74
CA LEU A 58 -8.28 -1.21 6.75
C LEU A 58 -8.38 -0.18 7.86
N SER A 59 -7.26 0.41 8.26
CA SER A 59 -7.22 1.43 9.31
C SER A 59 -5.96 2.25 9.23
N GLU A 60 -6.05 3.53 9.55
CA GLU A 60 -4.93 4.42 9.79
C GLU A 60 -5.00 4.98 11.21
N GLN A 61 -3.86 5.01 11.89
CA GLN A 61 -3.71 5.60 13.21
C GLN A 61 -2.50 6.54 13.21
N ASP A 62 -2.76 7.82 13.33
CA ASP A 62 -1.72 8.83 13.43
C ASP A 62 -1.20 9.01 14.85
N SER A 63 0.12 9.12 14.96
CA SER A 63 0.84 9.52 16.17
C SER A 63 1.74 10.72 15.86
N LEU A 64 2.34 11.31 16.88
CA LEU A 64 3.21 12.49 16.74
C LEU A 64 4.45 12.25 15.87
N HIS A 65 4.92 10.99 15.79
CA HIS A 65 6.19 10.65 15.15
C HIS A 65 6.07 9.61 14.03
N PHE A 66 4.95 8.91 13.94
CA PHE A 66 4.72 7.88 12.94
C PHE A 66 3.22 7.71 12.70
N THR A 67 2.89 7.10 11.58
CA THR A 67 1.53 6.65 11.26
C THR A 67 1.56 5.13 11.15
N LEU A 68 0.64 4.46 11.84
CA LEU A 68 0.43 3.02 11.70
C LEU A 68 -0.73 2.78 10.74
N ARG A 69 -0.47 2.01 9.68
CA ARG A 69 -1.51 1.56 8.75
C ARG A 69 -1.67 0.05 8.84
N THR A 70 -2.90 -0.39 8.94
CA THR A 70 -3.25 -1.80 8.76
C THR A 70 -3.69 -1.97 7.32
N LEU A 71 -2.95 -2.79 6.57
CA LEU A 71 -3.23 -3.08 5.18
C LEU A 71 -3.62 -4.55 5.05
N GLU A 72 -4.64 -4.81 4.24
CA GLU A 72 -4.92 -6.14 3.70
C GLU A 72 -4.23 -6.28 2.36
N LEU A 73 -3.54 -7.41 2.17
CA LEU A 73 -2.95 -7.79 0.89
C LEU A 73 -3.63 -9.09 0.47
N GLU A 74 -4.30 -9.05 -0.67
CA GLU A 74 -5.10 -10.16 -1.20
C GLU A 74 -4.61 -10.50 -2.62
N ARG A 75 -4.61 -11.80 -2.95
CA ARG A 75 -4.47 -12.24 -4.34
C ARG A 75 -5.86 -12.41 -4.95
N VAL A 76 -6.14 -11.65 -5.99
CA VAL A 76 -7.43 -11.65 -6.67
C VAL A 76 -7.42 -12.75 -7.72
N GLU A 77 -8.29 -13.74 -7.59
CA GLU A 77 -8.48 -14.73 -8.65
C GLU A 77 -9.37 -14.14 -9.74
N VAL A 78 -8.81 -13.97 -10.95
CA VAL A 78 -9.62 -13.61 -12.12
C VAL A 78 -10.46 -14.84 -12.47
N THR A 79 -11.72 -14.84 -12.05
CA THR A 79 -12.70 -15.78 -12.59
C THR A 79 -12.95 -15.37 -14.03
N LEU A 80 -12.42 -16.15 -14.99
CA LEU A 80 -12.78 -16.00 -16.39
C LEU A 80 -14.22 -16.49 -16.55
N GLU A 81 -15.16 -15.56 -16.73
CA GLU A 81 -16.48 -15.87 -17.32
C GLU A 81 -16.38 -16.03 -18.85
#